data_AF-A0A526XR41-F1
#
_entry.id   AF-A0A526XR41-F1
#
_cell.length_a   1.000
_cell.length_b   1.000
_cell.length_c   1.000
_cell.angle_alpha   90.00
_cell.angle_beta   90.00
_cell.angle_gamma   90.00
#
_symmetry.space_group_name_H-M   'P 1'
#
loop_
_entity.id
_entity.type
_entity.pdbx_description
1 polymer ?
#
loop_
_entity_poly.entity_id
_entity_poly.type
_entity_poly.pdbx_seq_one_letter_code
_entity_poly.pdbx_strand_id
1 'polypeptide(L)'
;PKPRIFRLTSDEAVINRLGFNNEGHAAAEQRLAARKGRAGIVGVNIGANKDSTDRVGDYERGVARFAPYASYLTVNISSPNTPGLRNMQAR
;
A
#
# COMPACT_ATOMS: atom_id res chain seq x y z
N PRO A 1 12.30 7.36 10.03
CA PRO A 1 12.69 7.06 11.43
C PRO A 1 11.50 7.26 12.37
N LYS A 2 11.48 6.63 13.56
CA LYS A 2 10.49 6.93 14.60
C LYS A 2 10.93 8.18 15.38
N PRO A 3 10.01 9.00 15.94
CA PRO A 3 8.56 8.88 15.89
C PRO A 3 7.95 9.30 14.54
N ARG A 4 6.86 8.62 14.14
CA ARG A 4 6.24 8.75 12.80
C ARG A 4 4.71 8.62 12.74
N ILE A 5 4.04 8.56 13.90
CA ILE A 5 2.58 8.65 14.06
C ILE A 5 2.34 9.54 15.28
N PHE A 6 1.48 10.54 15.15
CA PHE A 6 1.19 11.54 16.17
C PHE A 6 -0.33 11.70 16.28
N ARG A 7 -0.88 11.62 17.49
CA ARG A 7 -2.31 11.82 17.76
C ARG A 7 -2.56 13.26 18.17
N LEU A 8 -3.59 13.87 17.61
CA LEU A 8 -4.07 15.20 17.92
C LEU A 8 -5.49 15.04 18.47
N THR A 9 -5.60 14.76 19.77
CA THR A 9 -6.86 14.32 20.38
C THR A 9 -7.95 15.39 20.37
N SER A 10 -7.58 16.66 20.57
CA SER A 10 -8.53 17.78 20.54
C SER A 10 -9.12 18.01 19.15
N ASP A 11 -8.39 17.64 18.09
CA ASP A 11 -8.80 17.79 16.68
C ASP A 11 -9.39 16.49 16.10
N GLU A 12 -9.52 15.44 16.92
CA GLU A 12 -9.89 14.09 16.49
C GLU A 12 -9.04 13.57 15.30
N ALA A 13 -7.75 13.95 15.26
CA ALA A 13 -6.89 13.78 14.08
C ALA A 13 -5.61 12.96 14.34
N VAL A 14 -5.00 12.51 13.24
CA VAL A 14 -3.71 11.82 13.23
C VAL A 14 -2.81 12.36 12.12
N ILE A 15 -1.56 12.65 12.45
CA ILE A 15 -0.49 12.94 11.48
C ILE A 15 0.43 11.72 11.41
N ASN A 16 0.74 11.24 10.20
CA ASN A 16 1.68 10.14 10.01
C ASN A 16 2.66 10.38 8.86
N ARG A 17 3.87 9.84 9.04
CA ARG A 17 4.96 9.81 8.05
C ARG A 17 5.56 8.41 7.94
N LEU A 18 4.67 7.43 7.76
CA LEU A 18 5.00 6.01 7.80
C LEU A 18 5.89 5.55 6.63
N GLY A 19 5.54 5.99 5.42
CA GLY A 19 6.29 5.70 4.19
C GLY A 19 6.26 4.21 3.83
N PHE A 20 5.07 3.63 3.70
CA PHE A 20 4.86 2.23 3.28
C PHE A 20 5.68 1.17 4.05
N ASN A 21 5.75 1.25 5.38
CA ASN A 21 6.43 0.25 6.21
C ASN A 21 5.67 -1.10 6.22
N ASN A 22 5.97 -1.98 5.28
CA ASN A 22 5.38 -3.31 5.15
C ASN A 22 6.48 -4.37 4.94
N GLU A 23 6.15 -5.64 5.14
CA GLU A 23 7.09 -6.78 5.01
C GLU A 23 7.25 -7.28 3.56
N GLY A 24 6.70 -6.55 2.59
CA GLY A 24 6.79 -6.88 1.18
C GLY A 24 5.77 -7.92 0.72
N HIS A 25 5.80 -8.21 -0.58
CA HIS A 25 4.75 -8.98 -1.23
C HIS A 25 4.67 -10.44 -0.76
N ALA A 26 5.81 -11.08 -0.49
CA ALA A 26 5.84 -12.49 -0.09
C ALA A 26 5.14 -12.73 1.25
N ALA A 27 5.43 -11.89 2.25
CA ALA A 27 4.80 -11.98 3.56
C ALA A 27 3.29 -11.66 3.48
N ALA A 28 2.89 -10.70 2.64
CA ALA A 28 1.48 -10.40 2.42
C ALA A 28 0.73 -11.55 1.73
N GLU A 29 1.33 -12.14 0.69
CA GLU A 29 0.74 -13.26 -0.05
C GLU A 29 0.52 -14.49 0.86
N GLN A 30 1.51 -14.86 1.68
CA GLN A 30 1.36 -15.98 2.60
C GLN A 30 0.15 -15.81 3.53
N ARG A 31 -0.10 -14.59 4.01
CA ARG A 31 -1.26 -14.28 4.87
C ARG A 31 -2.57 -14.31 4.09
N LEU A 32 -2.58 -13.81 2.87
CA LEU A 32 -3.76 -13.82 1.99
C LEU A 32 -4.12 -15.25 1.56
N ALA A 33 -3.12 -16.08 1.25
CA ALA A 33 -3.31 -17.49 0.95
C ALA A 33 -3.90 -18.24 2.15
N ALA A 34 -3.41 -18.00 3.37
CA ALA A 34 -3.95 -18.61 4.59
C ALA A 34 -5.38 -18.13 4.93
N ARG A 35 -5.79 -16.96 4.42
CA ARG A 35 -7.16 -16.44 4.53
C ARG A 35 -8.11 -16.99 3.46
N LYS A 36 -7.61 -17.57 2.37
CA LYS A 36 -8.41 -17.99 1.22
C LYS A 36 -9.57 -18.90 1.64
N GLY A 37 -10.77 -18.62 1.11
CA GLY A 37 -12.00 -19.35 1.43
C GLY A 37 -12.76 -18.85 2.67
N ARG A 38 -12.20 -17.91 3.44
CA ARG A 38 -12.96 -17.23 4.52
C ARG A 38 -13.93 -16.21 3.93
N ALA A 39 -15.09 -16.05 4.58
CA ALA A 39 -16.09 -15.06 4.20
C ALA A 39 -15.58 -13.62 4.34
N GLY A 40 -16.24 -12.71 3.62
CA GLY A 40 -15.95 -11.27 3.61
C GLY A 40 -15.15 -10.81 2.38
N ILE A 41 -15.22 -9.50 2.10
CA ILE A 41 -14.53 -8.85 0.99
C ILE A 41 -13.11 -8.48 1.41
N VAL A 42 -12.14 -8.72 0.53
CA VAL A 42 -10.73 -8.38 0.76
C VAL A 42 -10.26 -7.39 -0.30
N GLY A 43 -9.94 -6.18 0.12
CA GLY A 43 -9.24 -5.20 -0.70
C GLY A 43 -7.73 -5.29 -0.50
N VAL A 44 -6.95 -5.24 -1.58
CA VAL A 44 -5.49 -5.15 -1.51
C VAL A 44 -5.01 -3.82 -2.09
N ASN A 45 -4.38 -3.01 -1.25
CA ASN A 45 -3.76 -1.73 -1.64
C ASN A 45 -2.30 -1.95 -2.00
N ILE A 46 -1.95 -1.65 -3.26
CA ILE A 46 -0.60 -1.80 -3.79
C ILE A 46 0.05 -0.42 -3.97
N GLY A 47 1.35 -0.34 -3.72
CA GLY A 47 2.16 0.87 -3.77
C GLY A 47 3.50 0.61 -4.45
N ALA A 48 4.11 1.65 -5.00
CA ALA A 48 5.47 1.58 -5.53
C ALA A 48 6.52 1.77 -4.43
N ASN A 49 7.68 1.11 -4.58
CA ASN A 49 8.80 1.28 -3.65
C ASN A 49 9.37 2.70 -3.77
N LYS A 50 9.82 3.26 -2.65
CA LYS A 50 10.32 4.64 -2.59
C LYS A 50 11.46 4.89 -3.59
N ASP A 51 12.39 3.94 -3.66
CA ASP A 51 13.62 4.04 -4.45
C ASP A 51 13.47 3.35 -5.82
N SER A 52 12.24 3.01 -6.21
CA SER A 52 11.96 2.36 -7.48
C SER A 52 12.17 3.30 -8.66
N THR A 53 12.97 2.84 -9.63
CA THR A 53 13.15 3.49 -10.92
C THR A 53 12.01 3.14 -11.90
N ASP A 54 11.29 2.05 -11.64
CA ASP A 54 10.14 1.60 -12.43
C ASP A 54 8.93 1.37 -11.52
N ARG A 55 8.20 2.47 -11.29
CA ARG A 55 7.00 2.47 -10.45
C ARG A 55 5.82 1.77 -11.10
N VAL A 56 5.71 1.83 -12.43
CA VAL A 56 4.62 1.14 -13.15
C VAL A 56 4.79 -0.36 -12.99
N GLY A 57 6.01 -0.88 -13.18
CA GLY A 57 6.30 -2.29 -12.95
C GLY A 57 6.09 -2.74 -11.50
N ASP A 58 6.29 -1.88 -10.50
CA ASP A 58 5.91 -2.20 -9.11
C ASP A 58 4.40 -2.49 -8.99
N TYR A 59 3.57 -1.65 -9.62
CA TYR A 59 2.12 -1.86 -9.62
C TYR A 59 1.72 -3.10 -10.40
N GLU A 60 2.29 -3.32 -11.59
CA GLU A 60 2.03 -4.53 -12.39
C GLU A 60 2.37 -5.81 -11.60
N ARG A 61 3.54 -5.84 -10.93
CA ARG A 61 3.92 -6.94 -10.03
C ARG A 61 2.93 -7.11 -8.88
N GLY A 62 2.44 -6.02 -8.30
CA GLY A 62 1.41 -6.05 -7.27
C GLY A 62 0.08 -6.64 -7.78
N VAL A 63 -0.40 -6.18 -8.93
CA VAL A 63 -1.63 -6.67 -9.56
C VAL A 63 -1.51 -8.17 -9.86
N ALA A 64 -0.47 -8.58 -10.60
CA ALA A 64 -0.27 -9.96 -11.00
C ALA A 64 -0.23 -10.91 -9.79
N ARG A 65 0.40 -10.47 -8.69
CA ARG A 65 0.58 -11.28 -7.49
C ARG A 65 -0.68 -11.35 -6.62
N PHE A 66 -1.46 -10.28 -6.52
CA PHE A 66 -2.56 -10.21 -5.56
C PHE A 66 -3.96 -10.36 -6.15
N ALA A 67 -4.12 -10.25 -7.47
CA ALA A 67 -5.41 -10.47 -8.13
C ALA A 67 -6.08 -11.80 -7.75
N PRO A 68 -5.38 -12.94 -7.59
CA PRO A 68 -6.02 -14.20 -7.19
C PRO A 68 -6.60 -14.23 -5.77
N TYR A 69 -6.23 -13.26 -4.91
CA TYR A 69 -6.61 -13.23 -3.50
C TYR A 69 -7.51 -12.05 -3.12
N ALA A 70 -7.64 -11.06 -4.00
CA ALA A 70 -8.32 -9.81 -3.71
C ALA A 70 -9.69 -9.75 -4.41
N SER A 71 -10.71 -9.30 -3.69
CA SER A 71 -11.99 -8.92 -4.27
C SER A 71 -11.88 -7.63 -5.09
N TYR A 72 -10.98 -6.73 -4.68
CA TYR A 72 -10.61 -5.55 -5.45
C TYR A 72 -9.18 -5.12 -5.14
N LEU A 73 -8.56 -4.46 -6.11
CA LEU A 73 -7.23 -3.87 -5.99
C LEU A 73 -7.35 -2.35 -5.99
N THR A 74 -6.46 -1.68 -5.26
CA THR A 74 -6.32 -0.22 -5.33
C THR A 74 -4.88 0.15 -5.62
N VAL A 75 -4.66 1.01 -6.59
CA VAL A 75 -3.35 1.56 -6.96
C VAL A 75 -3.12 2.85 -6.17
N ASN A 76 -2.17 2.82 -5.23
CA ASN A 76 -1.92 3.97 -4.35
C ASN A 76 -0.89 4.93 -4.95
N ILE A 77 -1.38 5.96 -5.63
CA ILE A 77 -0.58 7.07 -6.18
C ILE A 77 -0.65 8.36 -5.33
N SER A 78 -1.28 8.33 -4.15
CA SER A 78 -1.65 9.54 -3.39
C SER A 78 -0.87 9.77 -2.10
N SER A 79 -0.01 8.83 -1.68
CA SER A 79 0.80 8.95 -0.46
C SER A 79 1.65 10.24 -0.46
N PRO A 80 1.51 11.12 0.55
CA PRO A 80 2.38 12.30 0.71
C PRO A 80 3.79 11.93 1.16
N ASN A 81 3.99 10.70 1.64
CA ASN A 81 5.22 10.25 2.31
C ASN A 81 6.21 9.59 1.35
N THR A 82 5.85 9.46 0.08
CA THR A 82 6.66 8.86 -0.98
C THR A 82 6.99 9.96 -2.00
N PRO A 83 8.24 10.49 -2.03
CA PRO A 83 8.61 11.61 -2.88
C PRO A 83 8.23 11.40 -4.36
N GLY A 84 7.57 12.40 -4.96
CA GLY A 84 7.18 12.38 -6.36
C GLY A 84 6.09 11.38 -6.73
N LEU A 85 5.47 10.66 -5.79
CA LEU A 85 4.44 9.67 -6.12
C LEU A 85 3.17 10.33 -6.71
N ARG A 86 2.76 11.46 -6.13
CA ARG A 86 1.60 12.25 -6.60
C ARG A 86 1.75 12.80 -8.01
N ASN A 87 2.97 12.90 -8.53
CA ASN A 87 3.20 13.32 -9.91
C ASN A 87 2.61 12.33 -10.93
N MET A 88 2.37 11.07 -10.52
CA MET A 88 1.67 10.07 -11.34
C MET A 88 0.18 10.39 -11.56
N GLN A 89 -0.35 11.44 -10.92
CA GLN A 89 -1.72 11.91 -11.11
C GLN A 89 -1.84 12.97 -12.22
N ALA A 90 -0.71 13.42 -12.79
CA ALA A 90 -0.72 14.35 -13.92
C ALA A 90 -1.38 13.68 -15.14
N ARG A 91 -2.17 14.45 -15.88
CA ARG A 91 -2.85 14.00 -17.11
C ARG A 91 -1.93 14.05 -18.31
#